data_AF-A0A1Q7C2Y0-F1
#
_entry.id   AF-A0A1Q7C2Y0-F1
#
_cell.length_a   1.000
_cell.length_b   1.000
_cell.length_c   1.000
_cell.angle_alpha   90.00
_cell.angle_beta   90.00
_cell.angle_gamma   90.00
#
_symmetry.space_group_name_H-M   'P 1'
#
loop_
_entity.id
_entity.type
_entity.pdbx_description
1 polymer ?
#
loop_
_entity_poly.entity_id
_entity_poly.type
_entity_poly.pdbx_seq_one_letter_code
_entity_poly.pdbx_strand_id
1 'polypeptide(L)'
;MRMVKVAVLAAAMVTAAASAASAHDSDGGGWVPTSTPPFLNPAGSICPFEVKGDILRDEERMRTLATFPDGSPSVQDFDGPLVIRFTNTANGRSAVRDATGRVRAYYLPDGTKIWQIHGGAAIPVRQGNTGFSPGDYLVHGDFVLVIHADHTKELPVRLGRTEDICQTLA
;
A
#
# COMPACT_ATOMS: atom_id res chain seq x y z
N MET A 1 60.71 62.46 -2.62
CA MET A 1 61.23 61.71 -1.45
C MET A 1 60.10 61.48 -0.46
N ARG A 2 59.82 60.20 -0.16
CA ARG A 2 59.09 59.62 0.98
C ARG A 2 57.64 60.09 1.27
N MET A 3 56.69 59.28 0.79
CA MET A 3 55.31 59.22 1.27
C MET A 3 55.23 58.65 2.70
N VAL A 4 54.38 59.25 3.52
CA VAL A 4 54.07 58.86 4.91
C VAL A 4 52.93 57.84 4.93
N LYS A 5 53.11 56.80 5.74
CA LYS A 5 52.21 55.66 5.95
C LYS A 5 50.88 56.09 6.58
N VAL A 6 49.76 55.52 6.10
CA VAL A 6 48.54 55.37 6.90
C VAL A 6 48.13 53.90 6.82
N ALA A 7 48.22 53.23 7.96
CA ALA A 7 47.67 51.91 8.20
C ALA A 7 46.18 52.07 8.51
N VAL A 8 45.32 51.30 7.84
CA VAL A 8 43.92 51.16 8.22
C VAL A 8 43.66 49.70 8.57
N LEU A 9 43.16 49.53 9.78
CA LEU A 9 42.86 48.26 10.44
C LEU A 9 41.78 47.47 9.70
N ALA A 10 41.92 46.15 9.80
CA ALA A 10 40.96 45.14 9.47
C ALA A 10 39.68 45.22 10.32
N ALA A 11 38.53 44.97 9.69
CA ALA A 11 37.33 44.46 10.34
C ALA A 11 36.57 43.57 9.34
N ALA A 12 36.97 42.31 9.24
CA ALA A 12 36.20 41.29 8.52
C ALA A 12 35.04 40.86 9.44
N MET A 13 33.86 41.41 9.22
CA MET A 13 32.63 40.90 9.83
C MET A 13 32.24 39.59 9.13
N VAL A 14 32.56 38.47 9.76
CA VAL A 14 31.99 37.16 9.41
C VAL A 14 30.57 37.13 9.95
N THR A 15 29.59 37.48 9.11
CA THR A 15 28.19 37.16 9.40
C THR A 15 28.00 35.67 9.19
N ALA A 16 27.95 34.94 10.31
CA ALA A 16 27.53 33.55 10.32
C ALA A 16 26.11 33.46 9.71
N ALA A 17 26.02 32.90 8.51
CA ALA A 17 24.74 32.44 7.99
C ALA A 17 24.30 31.28 8.88
N ALA A 18 23.44 31.58 9.86
CA ALA A 18 22.67 30.56 10.53
C ALA A 18 21.85 29.86 9.44
N SER A 19 22.30 28.68 9.02
CA SER A 19 21.47 27.76 8.28
C SER A 19 20.26 27.51 9.16
N ALA A 20 19.14 28.17 8.86
CA ALA A 20 17.86 27.74 9.36
C ALA A 20 17.72 26.32 8.86
N ALA A 21 17.99 25.34 9.73
CA ALA A 21 17.55 23.98 9.53
C ALA A 21 16.06 24.09 9.29
N SER A 22 15.63 23.86 8.05
CA SER A 22 14.22 23.69 7.75
C SER A 22 13.73 22.63 8.71
N ALA A 23 12.95 23.05 9.71
CA ALA A 23 12.12 22.14 10.46
C ALA A 23 11.31 21.42 9.38
N HIS A 24 11.62 20.14 9.16
CA HIS A 24 10.79 19.29 8.34
C HIS A 24 9.49 19.20 9.14
N ASP A 25 8.51 20.02 8.74
CA ASP A 25 7.14 19.82 9.14
C ASP A 25 6.85 18.35 8.85
N SER A 26 6.72 17.57 9.92
CA SER A 26 6.39 16.16 9.87
C SER A 26 4.89 16.04 9.61
N ASP A 27 4.40 16.78 8.61
CA ASP A 27 3.08 16.64 8.08
C ASP A 27 3.13 15.35 7.25
N GLY A 28 2.54 14.28 7.80
CA GLY A 28 2.39 13.01 7.10
C GLY A 28 1.94 13.29 5.67
N GLY A 29 2.77 12.89 4.70
CA GLY A 29 2.70 13.38 3.32
C GLY A 29 1.29 13.36 2.78
N GLY A 30 0.89 14.43 2.09
CA GLY A 30 -0.46 14.55 1.53
C GLY A 30 -0.86 13.32 0.69
N TRP A 31 -2.17 13.11 0.53
CA TRP A 31 -2.68 12.04 -0.31
C TRP A 31 -2.15 12.17 -1.74
N VAL A 32 -1.55 11.10 -2.25
CA VAL A 32 -1.10 10.98 -3.64
C VAL A 32 -1.87 9.86 -4.34
N PRO A 33 -2.12 9.96 -5.65
CA PRO A 33 -2.69 8.85 -6.40
C PRO A 33 -1.84 7.57 -6.26
N THR A 34 -2.51 6.44 -6.14
CA THR A 34 -1.93 5.11 -6.30
C THR A 34 -2.80 4.32 -7.28
N SER A 35 -2.37 3.15 -7.72
CA SER A 35 -3.16 2.37 -8.66
C SER A 35 -2.91 0.88 -8.50
N THR A 36 -3.99 0.11 -8.60
CA THR A 36 -3.95 -1.33 -8.76
C THR A 36 -3.86 -1.65 -10.26
N PRO A 37 -2.79 -2.31 -10.74
CA PRO A 37 -2.72 -2.71 -12.15
C PRO A 37 -3.65 -3.89 -12.44
N PRO A 38 -4.09 -4.08 -13.69
CA PRO A 38 -4.70 -5.33 -14.13
C PRO A 38 -3.78 -6.52 -13.84
N PHE A 39 -4.37 -7.69 -13.56
CA PHE A 39 -3.62 -8.87 -13.16
C PHE A 39 -4.09 -10.14 -13.87
N LEU A 40 -3.20 -11.12 -13.90
CA LEU A 40 -3.47 -12.48 -14.35
C LEU A 40 -2.92 -13.46 -13.32
N ASN A 41 -3.82 -14.21 -12.69
CA ASN A 41 -3.49 -15.24 -11.72
C ASN A 41 -3.55 -16.60 -12.44
N PRO A 42 -2.41 -17.29 -12.66
CA PRO A 42 -2.39 -18.57 -13.36
C PRO A 42 -3.25 -19.62 -12.66
N ALA A 43 -3.75 -20.58 -13.43
CA ALA A 43 -4.44 -21.75 -12.88
C ALA A 43 -3.56 -22.47 -11.84
N GLY A 44 -4.15 -22.87 -10.72
CA GLY A 44 -3.46 -23.52 -9.61
C GLY A 44 -2.62 -22.58 -8.74
N SER A 45 -2.59 -21.27 -9.01
CA SER A 45 -1.93 -20.31 -8.10
C SER A 45 -2.84 -19.89 -6.95
N ILE A 46 -4.11 -19.62 -7.24
CA ILE A 46 -5.14 -19.16 -6.30
C ILE A 46 -6.42 -19.97 -6.56
N CYS A 47 -7.00 -19.86 -7.76
CA CYS A 47 -8.13 -20.68 -8.23
C CYS A 47 -7.63 -21.90 -9.03
N PRO A 48 -8.46 -22.95 -9.23
CA PRO A 48 -8.10 -24.10 -10.08
C PRO A 48 -8.04 -23.76 -11.58
N PHE A 49 -8.49 -22.58 -11.98
CA PHE A 49 -8.43 -22.01 -13.32
C PHE A 49 -7.74 -20.64 -13.30
N GLU A 50 -7.34 -20.15 -14.47
CA GLU A 50 -6.75 -18.82 -14.59
C GLU A 50 -7.81 -17.73 -14.40
N VAL A 51 -7.48 -16.74 -13.58
CA VAL A 51 -8.33 -15.58 -13.30
C VAL A 51 -7.66 -14.32 -13.81
N LYS A 52 -8.33 -13.63 -14.70
CA LYS A 52 -7.96 -12.28 -15.15
C LYS A 52 -8.75 -11.24 -14.37
N GLY A 53 -8.06 -10.25 -13.82
CA GLY A 53 -8.65 -9.06 -13.20
C GLY A 53 -8.47 -7.84 -14.09
N ASP A 54 -9.56 -7.35 -14.67
CA ASP A 54 -9.61 -6.08 -15.39
C ASP A 54 -10.11 -4.96 -14.45
N ILE A 55 -9.35 -3.88 -14.34
CA ILE A 55 -9.69 -2.76 -13.45
C ILE A 55 -10.62 -1.80 -14.19
N LEU A 56 -11.87 -1.73 -13.76
CA LEU A 56 -12.93 -0.93 -14.40
C LEU A 56 -13.00 0.49 -13.83
N ARG A 57 -12.61 0.66 -12.57
CA ARG A 57 -12.47 1.96 -11.90
C ARG A 57 -11.34 1.87 -10.90
N ASP A 58 -10.47 2.87 -10.92
CA ASP A 58 -9.39 3.04 -9.97
C ASP A 58 -9.23 4.54 -9.70
N GLU A 59 -9.61 4.93 -8.50
CA GLU A 59 -9.41 6.28 -7.95
C GLU A 59 -8.72 6.15 -6.58
N GLU A 60 -7.87 5.13 -6.44
CA GLU A 60 -7.15 4.86 -5.20
C GLU A 60 -6.11 5.96 -4.94
N ARG A 61 -5.93 6.27 -3.66
CA ARG A 61 -4.90 7.19 -3.17
C ARG A 61 -4.21 6.58 -1.96
N MET A 62 -2.98 6.96 -1.75
CA MET A 62 -2.20 6.56 -0.58
C MET A 62 -1.55 7.75 0.11
N ARG A 63 -1.18 7.56 1.36
CA ARG A 63 -0.28 8.46 2.09
C ARG A 63 0.60 7.68 3.05
N THR A 64 1.84 8.13 3.21
CA THR A 64 2.75 7.59 4.22
C THR A 64 2.57 8.39 5.52
N LEU A 65 2.19 7.69 6.58
CA LEU A 65 1.99 8.28 7.91
C LEU A 65 3.25 8.24 8.77
N ALA A 66 4.07 7.22 8.57
CA ALA A 66 5.33 7.04 9.29
C ALA A 66 6.33 6.26 8.43
N THR A 67 7.60 6.51 8.66
CA THR A 67 8.72 5.82 8.02
C THR A 67 9.63 5.15 9.05
N PHE A 68 10.39 4.17 8.61
CA PHE A 68 11.55 3.65 9.30
C PHE A 68 12.74 4.61 9.18
N PRO A 69 13.83 4.42 9.95
CA PRO A 69 15.03 5.26 9.85
C PRO A 69 15.70 5.28 8.46
N ASP A 70 15.48 4.26 7.64
CA ASP A 70 15.98 4.18 6.25
C ASP A 70 15.09 4.93 5.24
N GLY A 71 14.01 5.56 5.72
CA GLY A 71 13.04 6.29 4.91
C GLY A 71 11.94 5.41 4.28
N SER A 72 12.01 4.09 4.42
CA SER A 72 10.94 3.21 3.93
C SER A 72 9.67 3.34 4.79
N PRO A 73 8.46 3.11 4.24
CA PRO A 73 7.22 3.28 4.99
C PRO A 73 7.08 2.25 6.11
N SER A 74 6.74 2.69 7.33
CA SER A 74 6.35 1.84 8.44
C SER A 74 4.84 1.81 8.65
N VAL A 75 4.13 2.90 8.27
CA VAL A 75 2.68 2.96 8.25
C VAL A 75 2.20 3.72 7.02
N GLN A 76 1.24 3.14 6.28
CA GLN A 76 0.57 3.78 5.15
C GLN A 76 -0.95 3.67 5.27
N ASP A 77 -1.66 4.71 4.80
CA ASP A 77 -3.09 4.63 4.52
C ASP A 77 -3.29 4.52 3.01
N PHE A 78 -4.26 3.70 2.61
CA PHE A 78 -4.84 3.59 1.28
C PHE A 78 -6.34 3.86 1.39
N ASP A 79 -6.90 4.54 0.40
CA ASP A 79 -8.32 4.88 0.35
C ASP A 79 -8.74 5.07 -1.10
N GLY A 80 -9.92 4.58 -1.45
CA GLY A 80 -10.58 5.02 -2.67
C GLY A 80 -11.43 3.95 -3.35
N PRO A 81 -12.14 4.36 -4.41
CA PRO A 81 -12.89 3.46 -5.26
C PRO A 81 -11.99 2.52 -6.06
N LEU A 82 -12.32 1.22 -6.02
CA LEU A 82 -11.73 0.20 -6.87
C LEU A 82 -12.84 -0.73 -7.35
N VAL A 83 -13.00 -0.91 -8.67
CA VAL A 83 -13.98 -1.85 -9.24
C VAL A 83 -13.26 -2.79 -10.19
N ILE A 84 -13.41 -4.09 -9.95
CA ILE A 84 -12.66 -5.14 -10.67
C ILE A 84 -13.65 -6.05 -11.39
N ARG A 85 -13.37 -6.35 -12.65
CA ARG A 85 -13.98 -7.47 -13.37
C ARG A 85 -13.06 -8.67 -13.28
N PHE A 86 -13.50 -9.69 -12.55
CA PHE A 86 -12.84 -10.98 -12.51
C PHE A 86 -13.39 -11.85 -13.64
N THR A 87 -12.52 -12.54 -14.37
CA THR A 87 -12.90 -13.42 -15.48
C THR A 87 -12.15 -14.75 -15.38
N ASN A 88 -12.88 -15.86 -15.41
CA ASN A 88 -12.32 -17.17 -15.66
C ASN A 88 -12.03 -17.30 -17.15
N THR A 89 -10.76 -17.35 -17.53
CA THR A 89 -10.37 -17.29 -18.95
C THR A 89 -10.67 -18.59 -19.70
N ALA A 90 -10.89 -19.71 -18.98
CA ALA A 90 -11.19 -21.00 -19.59
C ALA A 90 -12.63 -21.11 -20.09
N ASN A 91 -13.60 -20.44 -19.44
CA ASN A 91 -15.02 -20.54 -19.78
C ASN A 91 -15.71 -19.18 -20.04
N GLY A 92 -14.99 -18.07 -19.87
CA GLY A 92 -15.51 -16.71 -20.09
C GLY A 92 -16.46 -16.19 -19.02
N ARG A 93 -16.73 -16.94 -17.95
CA ARG A 93 -17.55 -16.45 -16.82
C ARG A 93 -16.86 -15.26 -16.18
N SER A 94 -17.64 -14.22 -15.89
CA SER A 94 -17.12 -13.02 -15.25
C SER A 94 -18.04 -12.48 -14.19
N ALA A 95 -17.45 -11.78 -13.23
CA ALA A 95 -18.15 -11.07 -12.17
C ALA A 95 -17.49 -9.71 -11.96
N VAL A 96 -18.30 -8.65 -11.94
CA VAL A 96 -17.85 -7.31 -11.54
C VAL A 96 -18.08 -7.16 -10.05
N ARG A 97 -17.07 -6.68 -9.34
CA ARG A 97 -17.11 -6.49 -7.89
C ARG A 97 -16.51 -5.16 -7.49
N ASP A 98 -17.15 -4.56 -6.51
CA ASP A 98 -16.71 -3.33 -5.87
C ASP A 98 -15.73 -3.71 -4.75
N ALA A 99 -14.50 -3.23 -4.84
CA ALA A 99 -13.46 -3.37 -3.82
C ALA A 99 -13.13 -2.01 -3.18
N THR A 100 -14.04 -1.03 -3.26
CA THR A 100 -13.89 0.30 -2.64
C THR A 100 -13.73 0.17 -1.14
N GLY A 101 -12.63 0.69 -0.61
CA GLY A 101 -12.35 0.59 0.82
C GLY A 101 -11.20 1.48 1.26
N ARG A 102 -10.87 1.32 2.54
CA ARG A 102 -9.74 1.95 3.20
C ARG A 102 -8.88 0.86 3.82
N VAL A 103 -7.57 1.01 3.69
CA VAL A 103 -6.60 0.09 4.30
C VAL A 103 -5.57 0.90 5.06
N ARG A 104 -5.37 0.59 6.34
CA ARG A 104 -4.15 0.99 7.04
C ARG A 104 -3.19 -0.18 7.06
N ALA A 105 -2.05 -0.02 6.40
CA ALA A 105 -0.99 -0.98 6.35
C ALA A 105 0.10 -0.62 7.37
N TYR A 106 0.40 -1.55 8.26
CA TYR A 106 1.57 -1.53 9.13
C TYR A 106 2.60 -2.47 8.54
N TYR A 107 3.82 -1.98 8.38
CA TYR A 107 4.97 -2.78 7.96
C TYR A 107 5.82 -3.03 9.20
N LEU A 108 6.15 -4.29 9.47
CA LEU A 108 6.97 -4.69 10.61
C LEU A 108 8.41 -4.98 10.15
N PRO A 109 9.42 -4.78 11.02
CA PRO A 109 10.83 -4.99 10.67
C PRO A 109 11.19 -6.41 10.21
N ASP A 110 10.39 -7.41 10.61
CA ASP A 110 10.56 -8.81 10.21
C ASP A 110 10.01 -9.12 8.80
N GLY A 111 9.38 -8.12 8.14
CA GLY A 111 8.73 -8.27 6.83
C GLY A 111 7.24 -8.57 6.92
N THR A 112 6.69 -8.79 8.11
CA THR A 112 5.25 -8.98 8.34
C THR A 112 4.50 -7.69 8.03
N LYS A 113 3.32 -7.81 7.44
CA LYS A 113 2.41 -6.70 7.17
C LYS A 113 1.08 -6.95 7.86
N ILE A 114 0.56 -5.94 8.54
CA ILE A 114 -0.79 -5.98 9.13
C ILE A 114 -1.64 -4.96 8.42
N TRP A 115 -2.69 -5.41 7.77
CA TRP A 115 -3.63 -4.58 7.02
C TRP A 115 -4.96 -4.53 7.77
N GLN A 116 -5.31 -3.34 8.26
CA GLN A 116 -6.63 -3.06 8.79
C GLN A 116 -7.51 -2.53 7.67
N ILE A 117 -8.52 -3.31 7.31
CA ILE A 117 -9.38 -3.07 6.15
C ILE A 117 -10.74 -2.60 6.65
N HIS A 118 -11.25 -1.52 6.07
CA HIS A 118 -12.59 -0.99 6.28
C HIS A 118 -13.28 -0.79 4.93
N GLY A 119 -14.39 -1.48 4.71
CA GLY A 119 -15.09 -1.48 3.42
C GLY A 119 -14.69 -2.69 2.57
N GLY A 120 -14.52 -2.47 1.27
CA GLY A 120 -14.15 -3.48 0.27
C GLY A 120 -12.64 -3.74 0.19
N ALA A 121 -12.24 -4.99 -0.08
CA ALA A 121 -10.89 -5.33 -0.54
C ALA A 121 -10.87 -6.69 -1.27
N ALA A 122 -10.00 -6.83 -2.27
CA ALA A 122 -9.67 -8.12 -2.88
C ALA A 122 -8.43 -8.72 -2.22
N ILE A 123 -8.53 -9.96 -1.74
CA ILE A 123 -7.51 -10.67 -0.98
C ILE A 123 -7.23 -12.02 -1.66
N PRO A 124 -6.23 -12.07 -2.56
CA PRO A 124 -5.82 -13.33 -3.15
C PRO A 124 -5.00 -14.17 -2.16
N VAL A 125 -5.39 -15.42 -1.94
CA VAL A 125 -4.73 -16.35 -1.01
C VAL A 125 -4.22 -17.53 -1.82
N ARG A 126 -2.89 -17.68 -1.83
CA ARG A 126 -2.21 -18.67 -2.68
C ARG A 126 -2.48 -20.09 -2.22
N GLN A 127 -2.39 -21.03 -3.16
CA GLN A 127 -2.29 -22.45 -2.84
C GLN A 127 -1.10 -22.71 -1.90
N GLY A 128 -1.29 -23.62 -0.95
CA GLY A 128 -0.28 -23.94 0.07
C GLY A 128 -0.26 -22.99 1.28
N ASN A 129 -1.13 -21.97 1.33
CA ASN A 129 -1.25 -21.11 2.50
C ASN A 129 -1.71 -21.89 3.75
N THR A 130 -1.02 -21.72 4.87
CA THR A 130 -1.23 -22.49 6.11
C THR A 130 -2.18 -21.81 7.10
N GLY A 131 -2.45 -20.50 6.96
CA GLY A 131 -3.26 -19.69 7.89
C GLY A 131 -4.70 -19.39 7.45
N PHE A 132 -5.02 -19.65 6.18
CA PHE A 132 -6.34 -19.42 5.59
C PHE A 132 -6.47 -20.19 4.28
N SER A 133 -7.66 -20.73 3.98
CA SER A 133 -7.85 -21.56 2.78
C SER A 133 -7.54 -20.78 1.50
N PRO A 134 -6.87 -21.39 0.51
CA PRO A 134 -6.65 -20.76 -0.80
C PRO A 134 -7.95 -20.30 -1.45
N GLY A 135 -7.90 -19.19 -2.18
CA GLY A 135 -9.07 -18.58 -2.82
C GLY A 135 -8.82 -17.10 -3.15
N ASP A 136 -9.66 -16.52 -4.01
CA ASP A 136 -9.60 -15.10 -4.33
C ASP A 136 -10.77 -14.40 -3.65
N TYR A 137 -10.53 -13.76 -2.50
CA TYR A 137 -11.60 -13.34 -1.62
C TYR A 137 -11.92 -11.86 -1.79
N LEU A 138 -13.19 -11.55 -2.07
CA LEU A 138 -13.72 -10.20 -1.92
C LEU A 138 -14.34 -10.06 -0.53
N VAL A 139 -13.80 -9.14 0.27
CA VAL A 139 -14.33 -8.86 1.61
C VAL A 139 -15.06 -7.52 1.64
N HIS A 140 -16.10 -7.41 2.47
CA HIS A 140 -16.80 -6.16 2.77
C HIS A 140 -17.10 -6.05 4.26
N GLY A 141 -16.47 -5.10 4.95
CA GLY A 141 -16.66 -4.86 6.38
C GLY A 141 -15.36 -4.46 7.05
N ASP A 142 -15.16 -4.92 8.28
CA ASP A 142 -13.95 -4.68 9.08
C ASP A 142 -13.13 -5.97 9.17
N PHE A 143 -11.93 -5.96 8.59
CA PHE A 143 -11.04 -7.12 8.55
C PHE A 143 -9.64 -6.75 9.00
N VAL A 144 -8.94 -7.71 9.59
CA VAL A 144 -7.48 -7.64 9.80
C VAL A 144 -6.87 -8.76 9.00
N LEU A 145 -6.03 -8.41 8.03
CA LEU A 145 -5.22 -9.34 7.27
C LEU A 145 -3.78 -9.25 7.80
N VAL A 146 -3.22 -10.39 8.20
CA VAL A 146 -1.79 -10.53 8.49
C VAL A 146 -1.15 -11.22 7.28
N ILE A 147 -0.11 -10.60 6.73
CA ILE A 147 0.75 -11.16 5.69
C ILE A 147 2.10 -11.38 6.34
N HIS A 148 2.45 -12.63 6.61
CA HIS A 148 3.72 -12.99 7.22
C HIS A 148 4.90 -12.77 6.27
N ALA A 149 6.11 -12.78 6.81
CA ALA A 149 7.35 -12.59 6.04
C ALA A 149 7.53 -13.63 4.92
N ASP A 150 7.00 -14.85 5.09
CA ASP A 150 6.98 -15.92 4.08
C ASP A 150 5.81 -15.81 3.08
N HIS A 151 5.05 -14.71 3.15
CA HIS A 151 3.85 -14.40 2.37
C HIS A 151 2.62 -15.26 2.66
N THR A 152 2.64 -16.10 3.69
CA THR A 152 1.41 -16.71 4.19
C THR A 152 0.47 -15.65 4.77
N LYS A 153 -0.83 -15.90 4.66
CA LYS A 153 -1.90 -14.97 5.00
C LYS A 153 -2.82 -15.56 6.06
N GLU A 154 -3.19 -14.73 7.02
CA GLU A 154 -4.18 -15.02 8.04
C GLU A 154 -5.20 -13.89 8.14
N LEU A 155 -6.46 -14.23 8.40
CA LEU A 155 -7.53 -13.25 8.63
C LEU A 155 -8.08 -13.42 10.07
N PRO A 156 -7.34 -12.97 11.11
CA PRO A 156 -7.76 -13.12 12.50
C PRO A 156 -9.04 -12.35 12.86
N VAL A 157 -9.35 -11.25 12.16
CA VAL A 157 -10.59 -10.47 12.34
C VAL A 157 -11.39 -10.47 11.05
N ARG A 158 -12.66 -10.83 11.14
CA ARG A 158 -13.59 -10.97 10.00
C ARG A 158 -14.99 -10.51 10.38
N LEU A 159 -15.21 -9.20 10.42
CA LEU A 159 -16.50 -8.61 10.76
C LEU A 159 -17.13 -8.07 9.48
N GLY A 160 -17.82 -8.94 8.74
CA GLY A 160 -18.41 -8.54 7.47
C GLY A 160 -18.75 -9.74 6.59
N ARG A 161 -18.87 -9.46 5.29
CA ARG A 161 -19.11 -10.47 4.26
C ARG A 161 -17.81 -10.86 3.59
N THR A 162 -17.71 -12.11 3.20
CA THR A 162 -16.61 -12.66 2.41
C THR A 162 -17.21 -13.48 1.27
N GLU A 163 -16.80 -13.18 0.05
CA GLU A 163 -17.11 -13.95 -1.15
C GLU A 163 -15.82 -14.57 -1.67
N ASP A 164 -15.85 -15.87 -2.02
CA ASP A 164 -14.78 -16.51 -2.77
C ASP A 164 -15.09 -16.40 -4.27
N ILE A 165 -14.33 -15.56 -4.97
CA ILE A 165 -14.46 -15.33 -6.42
C ILE A 165 -14.14 -16.60 -7.21
N CYS A 166 -13.30 -17.51 -6.70
CA CYS A 166 -13.07 -18.79 -7.35
C CYS A 166 -14.37 -19.61 -7.42
N GLN A 167 -15.20 -19.58 -6.38
CA GLN A 167 -16.50 -20.28 -6.39
C GLN A 167 -17.51 -19.59 -7.29
N THR A 168 -17.54 -18.26 -7.29
CA THR A 168 -18.42 -17.47 -8.16
C THR A 168 -18.15 -17.73 -9.65
N LEU A 169 -16.88 -17.96 -10.00
CA LEU A 169 -16.44 -18.13 -11.39
C LEU A 169 -16.33 -19.60 -11.86
N ALA A 170 -16.38 -20.57 -10.94
CA ALA A 170 -16.34 -22.00 -11.23
C ALA A 170 -17.55 -22.45 -12.04
#